data_AF-A0A2S9GZR9-F1
#
_entry.id   AF-A0A2S9GZR9-F1
#
_cell.length_a   1.000
_cell.length_b   1.000
_cell.length_c   1.000
_cell.angle_alpha   90.00
_cell.angle_beta   90.00
_cell.angle_gamma   90.00
#
_symmetry.space_group_name_H-M   'P 1'
#
loop_
_entity.id
_entity.type
_entity.pdbx_description
1 polymer ?
#
loop_
_entity_poly.entity_id
_entity_poly.type
_entity_poly.pdbx_seq_one_letter_code
_entity_poly.pdbx_strand_id
1 'polypeptide(L)'
;MKHKNAHASILVRSTGSFPLSAKLLFIRFFASSALTYSVKEIFYTLQGEGNHAGRPAVFCRFAGCNLWSGREVDRAKAICQFCDTDFVGTDGELGGKFKQAEELADVINGLWPAAYPANKYVVFTGGEPLMQLDAVLINAIHAAGFEIAIETNGTIAVPEGIDWVCVSPKMGAELIVFKGDELKVVIPQTGQDMQKYEQLDFKHFFVQAMDGPLQAENLRKAVNYCKLHPHWKLSLQTHKLLQIP
;
A
#
# COMPACT_ATOMS: atom_id res chain seq x y z
N MET A 1 -30.71 51.40 25.38
CA MET A 1 -31.67 52.50 25.09
C MET A 1 -31.25 53.21 23.81
N LYS A 2 -32.20 53.31 22.85
CA LYS A 2 -32.41 54.39 21.86
C LYS A 2 -31.21 54.78 20.96
N HIS A 3 -31.27 54.47 19.66
CA HIS A 3 -31.71 55.35 18.54
C HIS A 3 -30.70 56.47 18.22
N LYS A 4 -30.34 56.87 16.98
CA LYS A 4 -31.00 56.84 15.66
C LYS A 4 -30.00 57.28 14.56
N ASN A 5 -30.14 56.68 13.37
CA ASN A 5 -30.17 57.20 11.98
C ASN A 5 -29.58 58.58 11.58
N ALA A 6 -28.85 58.61 10.44
CA ALA A 6 -29.23 59.21 9.13
C ALA A 6 -28.00 59.27 8.17
N HIS A 7 -27.99 58.55 7.04
CA HIS A 7 -28.32 58.96 5.65
C HIS A 7 -27.51 60.13 5.05
N ALA A 8 -26.69 59.82 4.03
CA ALA A 8 -26.53 60.64 2.83
C ALA A 8 -26.14 59.77 1.62
N SER A 9 -26.99 59.82 0.61
CA SER A 9 -26.92 59.16 -0.69
C SER A 9 -26.06 59.94 -1.69
N ILE A 10 -25.23 59.26 -2.47
CA ILE A 10 -24.81 59.74 -3.79
C ILE A 10 -25.04 58.64 -4.82
N LEU A 11 -25.93 58.95 -5.74
CA LEU A 11 -26.32 58.18 -6.90
C LEU A 11 -25.37 58.59 -8.04
N VAL A 12 -24.59 57.66 -8.60
CA VAL A 12 -24.08 57.80 -9.96
C VAL A 12 -24.38 56.50 -10.69
N ARG A 13 -25.39 56.55 -11.55
CA ARG A 13 -25.55 55.62 -12.66
C ARG A 13 -24.56 56.04 -13.74
N SER A 14 -23.70 55.13 -14.21
CA SER A 14 -23.24 55.18 -15.59
C SER A 14 -23.20 53.77 -16.17
N THR A 15 -24.08 53.59 -17.13
CA THR A 15 -24.15 52.54 -18.14
C THR A 15 -22.79 52.25 -18.77
N GLY A 16 -22.41 50.97 -18.83
CA GLY A 16 -21.22 50.52 -19.54
C GLY A 16 -21.18 49.00 -19.62
N SER A 17 -21.71 48.48 -20.72
CA SER A 17 -21.61 47.09 -21.16
C SER A 17 -20.15 46.66 -21.31
N PHE A 18 -19.73 45.63 -20.56
CA PHE A 18 -18.44 44.94 -20.78
C PHE A 18 -18.69 43.59 -21.47
N PRO A 19 -17.90 43.22 -22.49
CA PRO A 19 -18.13 42.01 -23.27
C PRO A 19 -17.62 40.75 -22.55
N LEU A 20 -18.33 39.65 -22.78
CA LEU A 20 -17.88 38.28 -22.54
C LEU A 20 -16.60 38.02 -23.37
N SER A 21 -15.43 37.88 -22.74
CA SER A 21 -14.32 37.09 -23.28
C SER A 21 -13.19 36.92 -22.25
N ALA A 22 -12.59 35.73 -22.26
CA ALA A 22 -11.32 35.36 -21.63
C ALA A 22 -11.27 35.20 -20.10
N LYS A 23 -12.02 34.23 -19.56
CA LYS A 23 -11.50 33.42 -18.42
C LYS A 23 -10.57 32.35 -18.98
N LEU A 24 -9.35 32.74 -19.33
CA LEU A 24 -8.30 31.79 -19.69
C LEU A 24 -7.70 31.22 -18.40
N LEU A 25 -8.15 30.01 -18.08
CA LEU A 25 -7.38 28.89 -17.54
C LEU A 25 -6.00 29.25 -16.93
N PHE A 26 -5.95 29.46 -15.62
CA PHE A 26 -4.73 29.27 -14.83
C PHE A 26 -4.85 27.97 -14.05
N ILE A 27 -4.84 26.84 -14.76
CA ILE A 27 -4.44 25.57 -14.16
C ILE A 27 -2.92 25.66 -14.06
N ARG A 28 -2.41 25.98 -12.87
CA ARG A 28 -1.01 25.71 -12.56
C ARG A 28 -0.83 24.20 -12.60
N PHE A 29 -0.37 23.68 -13.73
CA PHE A 29 0.36 22.42 -13.77
C PHE A 29 1.60 22.63 -12.88
N PHE A 30 1.50 22.22 -11.62
CA PHE A 30 2.71 21.82 -10.91
C PHE A 30 3.19 20.58 -11.65
N ALA A 31 4.17 20.74 -12.53
CA ALA A 31 4.99 19.63 -12.95
C ALA A 31 5.68 19.10 -11.69
N SER A 32 5.05 18.13 -11.03
CA SER A 32 5.68 17.30 -10.02
C SER A 32 6.96 16.77 -10.64
N SER A 33 8.09 16.91 -9.96
CA SER A 33 9.32 16.23 -10.37
C SER A 33 8.98 14.75 -10.58
N ALA A 34 9.06 14.27 -11.82
CA ALA A 34 8.60 12.93 -12.18
C ALA A 34 9.25 11.89 -11.25
N LEU A 35 8.46 11.33 -10.34
CA LEU A 35 8.91 10.29 -9.44
C LEU A 35 9.25 9.07 -10.32
N THR A 36 10.51 8.63 -10.28
CA THR A 36 10.90 7.40 -10.97
C THR A 36 10.60 6.23 -10.03
N TYR A 37 9.76 5.29 -10.46
CA TYR A 37 9.45 4.09 -9.71
C TYR A 37 10.56 3.05 -9.91
N SER A 38 11.21 2.64 -8.84
CA SER A 38 12.22 1.58 -8.83
C SER A 38 11.57 0.28 -8.38
N VAL A 39 11.42 -0.66 -9.31
CA VAL A 39 10.69 -1.92 -9.13
C VAL A 39 11.68 -3.07 -9.17
N LYS A 40 11.67 -3.91 -8.13
CA LYS A 40 12.48 -5.12 -8.05
C LYS A 40 11.99 -6.15 -9.07
N GLU A 41 10.70 -6.44 -9.07
CA GLU A 41 10.07 -7.44 -9.93
C GLU A 41 8.56 -7.23 -10.08
N ILE A 42 8.00 -7.73 -11.18
CA ILE A 42 6.57 -7.77 -11.49
C ILE A 42 6.24 -9.15 -12.05
N PHE A 43 5.27 -9.83 -11.45
CA PHE A 43 4.89 -11.19 -11.86
C PHE A 43 3.42 -11.48 -11.58
N TYR A 44 2.84 -12.43 -12.33
CA TYR A 44 1.45 -12.87 -12.15
C TYR A 44 1.40 -14.21 -11.43
N THR A 45 0.65 -14.27 -10.32
CA THR A 45 0.55 -15.46 -9.45
C THR A 45 -0.80 -15.46 -8.71
N LEU A 46 -0.93 -16.29 -7.67
CA LEU A 46 -1.99 -16.19 -6.68
C LEU A 46 -1.46 -15.50 -5.42
N GLN A 47 -2.23 -14.55 -4.86
CA GLN A 47 -1.94 -14.02 -3.52
C GLN A 47 -1.83 -15.19 -2.54
N GLY A 48 -0.70 -15.29 -1.87
CA GLY A 48 -0.39 -16.42 -1.01
C GLY A 48 -0.77 -16.23 0.46
N GLU A 49 -1.23 -15.05 0.85
CA GLU A 49 -1.42 -14.66 2.25
C GLU A 49 -2.76 -13.95 2.50
N GLY A 50 -3.16 -13.89 3.77
CA GLY A 50 -4.25 -13.05 4.23
C GLY A 50 -5.64 -13.46 3.76
N ASN A 51 -6.57 -12.50 3.75
CA ASN A 51 -7.97 -12.70 3.36
C ASN A 51 -8.13 -13.06 1.88
N HIS A 52 -7.20 -12.62 1.04
CA HIS A 52 -7.22 -12.85 -0.40
C HIS A 52 -6.33 -14.03 -0.84
N ALA A 53 -5.90 -14.90 0.08
CA ALA A 53 -5.15 -16.10 -0.26
C ALA A 53 -5.88 -16.94 -1.33
N GLY A 54 -5.19 -17.25 -2.44
CA GLY A 54 -5.72 -17.97 -3.60
C GLY A 54 -6.29 -17.09 -4.72
N ARG A 55 -6.42 -15.76 -4.52
CA ARG A 55 -6.90 -14.83 -5.55
C ARG A 55 -5.81 -14.55 -6.59
N PRO A 56 -6.08 -14.66 -7.90
CA PRO A 56 -5.14 -14.23 -8.94
C PRO A 56 -4.78 -12.75 -8.80
N ALA A 57 -3.48 -12.44 -8.92
CA ALA A 57 -2.95 -11.10 -8.72
C ALA A 57 -1.70 -10.89 -9.58
N VAL A 58 -1.51 -9.69 -10.10
CA VAL A 58 -0.17 -9.22 -10.47
C VAL A 58 0.48 -8.64 -9.23
N PHE A 59 1.66 -9.12 -8.88
CA PHE A 59 2.48 -8.51 -7.83
C PHE A 59 3.41 -7.50 -8.47
N CYS A 60 3.44 -6.29 -7.93
CA CYS A 60 4.45 -5.28 -8.25
C CYS A 60 5.27 -5.01 -6.99
N ARG A 61 6.49 -5.55 -6.95
CA ARG A 61 7.40 -5.42 -5.81
C ARG A 61 8.32 -4.22 -6.03
N PHE A 62 8.10 -3.14 -5.30
CA PHE A 62 9.01 -2.00 -5.29
C PHE A 62 10.36 -2.37 -4.65
N ALA A 63 11.40 -1.62 -5.01
CA ALA A 63 12.73 -1.74 -4.42
C ALA A 63 12.87 -0.87 -3.17
N GLY A 64 13.59 -1.37 -2.15
CA GLY A 64 13.91 -0.64 -0.93
C GLY A 64 12.85 -0.68 0.18
N CYS A 65 13.29 -0.51 1.42
CA CYS A 65 12.46 -0.49 2.63
C CYS A 65 13.02 0.54 3.61
N ASN A 66 12.16 1.16 4.42
CA ASN A 66 12.57 2.09 5.47
C ASN A 66 12.95 1.40 6.79
N LEU A 67 12.70 0.09 6.94
CA LEU A 67 12.97 -0.67 8.17
C LEU A 67 14.20 -1.60 8.09
N TRP A 68 14.72 -1.83 6.88
CA TRP A 68 15.94 -2.59 6.62
C TRP A 68 16.51 -2.21 5.25
N SER A 69 17.83 -2.11 5.13
CA SER A 69 18.50 -1.79 3.86
C SER A 69 18.39 -2.89 2.81
N GLY A 70 17.98 -4.11 3.19
CA GLY A 70 18.01 -5.30 2.34
C GLY A 70 19.39 -5.96 2.25
N ARG A 71 20.42 -5.37 2.87
CA ARG A 71 21.77 -5.95 2.91
C ARG A 71 21.92 -6.80 4.16
N GLU A 72 22.38 -8.03 4.00
CA GLU A 72 22.57 -8.98 5.11
C GLU A 72 23.51 -8.45 6.20
N VAL A 73 24.54 -7.69 5.82
CA VAL A 73 25.48 -7.05 6.77
C VAL A 73 24.80 -6.07 7.73
N ASP A 74 23.64 -5.53 7.36
CA ASP A 74 22.88 -4.57 8.16
C ASP A 74 21.75 -5.24 8.96
N ARG A 75 21.40 -6.51 8.66
CA ARG A 75 20.22 -7.20 9.22
C ARG A 75 20.19 -7.20 10.74
N ALA A 76 21.32 -7.48 11.40
CA ALA A 76 21.41 -7.53 12.85
C ALA A 76 21.16 -6.18 13.56
N LYS A 77 21.28 -5.06 12.83
CA LYS A 77 21.04 -3.70 13.33
C LYS A 77 19.75 -3.09 12.78
N ALA A 78 19.07 -3.79 11.88
CA ALA A 78 17.83 -3.33 11.28
C ALA A 78 16.68 -3.34 12.29
N ILE A 79 15.64 -2.55 12.02
CA ILE A 79 14.40 -2.60 12.78
C ILE A 79 13.66 -3.90 12.43
N CYS A 80 13.51 -4.19 11.14
CA CYS A 80 12.96 -5.47 10.67
C CYS A 80 14.08 -6.46 10.38
N GLN A 81 14.22 -7.49 11.22
CA GLN A 81 15.34 -8.46 11.13
C GLN A 81 14.96 -9.81 10.49
N PHE A 82 13.67 -10.06 10.28
CA PHE A 82 13.13 -11.36 9.86
C PHE A 82 12.59 -11.36 8.42
N CYS A 83 12.87 -10.31 7.63
CA CYS A 83 12.42 -10.24 6.25
C CYS A 83 12.95 -11.43 5.43
N ASP A 84 12.04 -12.07 4.69
CA ASP A 84 12.26 -13.24 3.82
C ASP A 84 12.33 -12.87 2.32
N THR A 85 12.23 -11.57 2.01
CA THR A 85 12.11 -11.04 0.65
C THR A 85 13.39 -10.34 0.21
N ASP A 86 13.83 -10.60 -1.03
CA ASP A 86 14.79 -9.75 -1.73
C ASP A 86 14.07 -8.56 -2.38
N PHE A 87 14.44 -7.35 -1.96
CA PHE A 87 13.91 -6.09 -2.49
C PHE A 87 15.03 -5.12 -2.89
N VAL A 88 16.28 -5.60 -2.99
CA VAL A 88 17.42 -4.75 -3.35
C VAL A 88 17.59 -4.75 -4.87
N GLY A 89 17.75 -3.56 -5.44
CA GLY A 89 17.95 -3.39 -6.88
C GLY A 89 16.65 -3.47 -7.69
N THR A 90 16.81 -3.49 -9.02
CA THR A 90 15.72 -3.48 -10.01
C THR A 90 15.99 -4.52 -11.10
N ASP A 91 16.44 -5.70 -10.69
CA ASP A 91 17.06 -6.73 -11.52
C ASP A 91 16.29 -8.07 -11.52
N GLY A 92 15.11 -8.11 -10.88
CA GLY A 92 14.21 -9.26 -10.93
C GLY A 92 13.37 -9.33 -12.21
N GLU A 93 12.42 -10.26 -12.24
CA GLU A 93 11.52 -10.44 -13.39
C GLU A 93 10.75 -9.16 -13.70
N LEU A 94 10.90 -8.62 -14.92
CA LEU A 94 10.30 -7.33 -15.31
C LEU A 94 10.67 -6.16 -14.36
N GLY A 95 11.75 -6.31 -13.60
CA GLY A 95 12.33 -5.28 -12.76
C GLY A 95 12.93 -4.15 -13.59
N GLY A 96 12.88 -2.94 -13.05
CA GLY A 96 13.36 -1.77 -13.77
C GLY A 96 13.09 -0.45 -13.07
N LYS A 97 13.42 0.63 -13.78
CA LYS A 97 13.14 2.00 -13.38
C LYS A 97 12.14 2.60 -14.36
N PHE A 98 10.92 2.84 -13.89
CA PHE A 98 9.82 3.37 -14.67
C PHE A 98 9.71 4.87 -14.42
N LYS A 99 9.81 5.68 -15.49
CA LYS A 99 9.80 7.14 -15.36
C LYS A 99 8.40 7.73 -15.34
N GLN A 100 7.43 6.95 -15.78
CA GLN A 100 6.03 7.34 -15.94
C GLN A 100 5.13 6.26 -15.35
N ALA A 101 4.04 6.67 -14.71
CA ALA A 101 3.08 5.75 -14.09
C ALA A 101 2.43 4.84 -15.13
N GLU A 102 2.13 5.40 -16.30
CA GLU A 102 1.49 4.71 -17.42
C GLU A 102 2.36 3.57 -17.94
N GLU A 103 3.69 3.75 -17.97
CA GLU A 103 4.65 2.71 -18.39
C GLU A 103 4.59 1.49 -17.44
N LEU A 104 4.55 1.75 -16.14
CA LEU A 104 4.43 0.68 -15.14
C LEU A 104 3.05 0.03 -15.19
N ALA A 105 1.98 0.82 -15.34
CA ALA A 105 0.62 0.32 -15.47
C ALA A 105 0.44 -0.56 -16.72
N ASP A 106 1.06 -0.20 -17.85
CA ASP A 106 1.03 -0.99 -19.08
C ASP A 106 1.72 -2.35 -18.91
N VAL A 107 2.86 -2.41 -18.21
CA VAL A 107 3.54 -3.68 -17.90
C VAL A 107 2.67 -4.56 -17.00
N ILE A 108 2.12 -4.01 -15.93
CA ILE A 108 1.20 -4.73 -15.02
C ILE A 108 -0.01 -5.25 -15.79
N ASN A 109 -0.61 -4.42 -16.63
CA ASN A 109 -1.76 -4.78 -17.45
C ASN A 109 -1.45 -5.88 -18.47
N GLY A 110 -0.25 -5.87 -19.06
CA GLY A 110 0.20 -6.86 -20.03
C GLY A 110 0.31 -8.29 -19.48
N LEU A 111 0.47 -8.44 -18.15
CA LEU A 111 0.50 -9.75 -17.49
C LEU A 111 -0.90 -10.33 -17.25
N TRP A 112 -1.96 -9.50 -17.29
CA TRP A 112 -3.29 -9.98 -16.97
C TRP A 112 -3.93 -10.75 -18.14
N PRO A 113 -4.60 -11.89 -17.87
CA PRO A 113 -5.32 -12.62 -18.92
C PRO A 113 -6.43 -11.76 -19.56
N ALA A 114 -6.27 -11.42 -20.84
CA ALA A 114 -7.18 -10.54 -21.58
C ALA A 114 -8.64 -11.03 -21.62
N ALA A 115 -8.87 -12.34 -21.45
CA ALA A 115 -10.19 -12.94 -21.38
C ALA A 115 -10.98 -12.58 -20.09
N TYR A 116 -10.32 -12.06 -19.06
CA TYR A 116 -10.92 -11.80 -17.74
C TYR A 116 -10.73 -10.34 -17.29
N PRO A 117 -11.18 -9.34 -18.10
CA PRO A 117 -10.89 -7.94 -17.82
C PRO A 117 -11.58 -7.38 -16.57
N ALA A 118 -12.65 -8.02 -16.09
CA ALA A 118 -13.45 -7.55 -14.95
C ALA A 118 -12.86 -7.91 -13.57
N ASN A 119 -11.81 -8.74 -13.52
CA ASN A 119 -11.27 -9.29 -12.27
C ASN A 119 -9.84 -8.84 -11.96
N LYS A 120 -9.34 -7.85 -12.71
CA LYS A 120 -7.98 -7.33 -12.59
C LYS A 120 -7.67 -6.90 -11.17
N TYR A 121 -6.57 -7.43 -10.64
CA TYR A 121 -6.14 -7.18 -9.27
C TYR A 121 -4.62 -7.11 -9.20
N VAL A 122 -4.11 -6.07 -8.57
CA VAL A 122 -2.67 -5.86 -8.38
C VAL A 122 -2.35 -5.68 -6.90
N VAL A 123 -1.28 -6.32 -6.45
CA VAL A 123 -0.74 -6.18 -5.11
C VAL A 123 0.57 -5.40 -5.21
N PHE A 124 0.57 -4.16 -4.73
CA PHE A 124 1.81 -3.40 -4.54
C PHE A 124 2.45 -3.79 -3.21
N THR A 125 3.72 -4.17 -3.28
CA THR A 125 4.53 -4.64 -2.14
C THR A 125 5.97 -4.18 -2.32
N GLY A 126 6.91 -4.71 -1.52
CA GLY A 126 8.35 -4.63 -1.75
C GLY A 126 9.02 -3.30 -1.42
N GLY A 127 10.23 -3.30 -0.89
CA GLY A 127 10.27 -3.54 0.54
C GLY A 127 9.12 -2.80 1.22
N GLU A 128 9.12 -1.46 1.30
CA GLU A 128 7.94 -0.68 1.71
C GLU A 128 7.29 0.06 0.51
N PRO A 129 6.09 -0.35 0.05
CA PRO A 129 5.49 0.21 -1.17
C PRO A 129 5.13 1.70 -1.04
N LEU A 130 4.77 2.16 0.17
CA LEU A 130 4.36 3.54 0.39
C LEU A 130 5.52 4.54 0.33
N MET A 131 6.76 4.08 0.15
CA MET A 131 7.89 4.94 -0.20
C MET A 131 7.82 5.45 -1.65
N GLN A 132 7.06 4.79 -2.52
CA GLN A 132 7.03 5.07 -3.96
C GLN A 132 5.63 5.18 -4.55
N LEU A 133 4.65 4.45 -4.02
CA LEU A 133 3.28 4.45 -4.53
C LEU A 133 2.60 5.80 -4.27
N ASP A 134 2.23 6.49 -5.35
CA ASP A 134 1.63 7.82 -5.31
C ASP A 134 0.30 7.89 -6.07
N ALA A 135 -0.39 9.03 -5.95
CA ALA A 135 -1.68 9.24 -6.58
C ALA A 135 -1.64 9.11 -8.11
N VAL A 136 -0.50 9.40 -8.75
CA VAL A 136 -0.37 9.32 -10.22
C VAL A 136 -0.41 7.85 -10.64
N LEU A 137 0.37 6.99 -9.98
CA LEU A 137 0.36 5.56 -10.26
C LEU A 137 -0.97 4.90 -9.89
N ILE A 138 -1.57 5.25 -8.75
CA ILE A 138 -2.89 4.74 -8.34
C ILE A 138 -3.93 5.04 -9.44
N ASN A 139 -3.99 6.29 -9.92
CA ASN A 139 -4.92 6.67 -10.97
C ASN A 139 -4.66 5.93 -12.29
N ALA A 140 -3.40 5.74 -12.69
CA ALA A 140 -3.05 5.02 -13.91
C ALA A 140 -3.50 3.54 -13.85
N ILE A 141 -3.32 2.90 -12.69
CA ILE A 141 -3.69 1.51 -12.46
C ILE A 141 -5.22 1.33 -12.42
N HIS A 142 -5.94 2.24 -11.75
CA HIS A 142 -7.39 2.29 -11.80
C HIS A 142 -7.92 2.53 -13.22
N ALA A 143 -7.27 3.42 -13.99
CA ALA A 143 -7.62 3.63 -15.40
C ALA A 143 -7.40 2.38 -16.26
N ALA A 144 -6.45 1.52 -15.91
CA ALA A 144 -6.27 0.20 -16.53
C ALA A 144 -7.29 -0.86 -16.05
N GLY A 145 -8.17 -0.50 -15.11
CA GLY A 145 -9.28 -1.32 -14.62
C GLY A 145 -8.93 -2.28 -13.47
N PHE A 146 -7.78 -2.08 -12.82
CA PHE A 146 -7.35 -2.90 -11.68
C PHE A 146 -7.98 -2.43 -10.36
N GLU A 147 -8.33 -3.38 -9.50
CA GLU A 147 -8.43 -3.16 -8.05
C GLU A 147 -7.02 -3.21 -7.45
N ILE A 148 -6.74 -2.32 -6.50
CA ILE A 148 -5.41 -2.11 -5.91
C ILE A 148 -5.37 -2.57 -4.46
N ALA A 149 -4.42 -3.46 -4.16
CA ALA A 149 -4.05 -3.81 -2.81
C ALA A 149 -2.62 -3.37 -2.47
N ILE A 150 -2.38 -3.10 -1.19
CA ILE A 150 -1.02 -2.89 -0.66
C ILE A 150 -0.70 -3.86 0.48
N GLU A 151 0.57 -4.23 0.57
CA GLU A 151 1.18 -4.91 1.71
C GLU A 151 2.21 -3.96 2.34
N THR A 152 1.82 -3.24 3.40
CA THR A 152 2.66 -2.20 4.04
C THR A 152 3.07 -2.58 5.46
N ASN A 153 4.22 -2.08 5.91
CA ASN A 153 4.64 -2.17 7.31
C ASN A 153 3.90 -1.18 8.24
N GLY A 154 3.11 -0.26 7.68
CA GLY A 154 2.24 0.66 8.42
C GLY A 154 2.92 1.90 9.00
N THR A 155 4.17 2.16 8.61
CA THR A 155 4.97 3.31 9.12
C THR A 155 4.89 4.56 8.24
N ILE A 156 4.19 4.46 7.10
CA ILE A 156 3.94 5.57 6.16
C ILE A 156 2.42 5.67 5.93
N ALA A 157 1.92 6.89 5.78
CA ALA A 157 0.50 7.14 5.58
C ALA A 157 0.03 6.55 4.25
N VAL A 158 -1.14 5.90 4.27
CA VAL A 158 -1.75 5.32 3.06
C VAL A 158 -2.38 6.45 2.23
N PRO A 159 -2.04 6.59 0.94
CA PRO A 159 -2.69 7.55 0.06
C PRO A 159 -4.15 7.16 -0.22
N GLU A 160 -4.97 8.14 -0.63
CA GLU A 160 -6.32 7.85 -1.11
C GLU A 160 -6.30 7.02 -2.40
N GLY A 161 -7.35 6.21 -2.63
CA GLY A 161 -7.49 5.39 -3.82
C GLY A 161 -6.93 3.97 -3.71
N ILE A 162 -6.43 3.54 -2.55
CA ILE A 162 -6.14 2.12 -2.32
C ILE A 162 -7.43 1.38 -1.95
N ASP A 163 -7.74 0.29 -2.67
CA ASP A 163 -8.97 -0.48 -2.48
C ASP A 163 -8.88 -1.51 -1.34
N TRP A 164 -7.67 -2.06 -1.12
CA TRP A 164 -7.40 -3.03 -0.06
C TRP A 164 -6.08 -2.74 0.69
N VAL A 165 -6.18 -2.41 1.97
CA VAL A 165 -5.04 -2.09 2.83
C VAL A 165 -4.72 -3.24 3.77
N CYS A 166 -3.62 -3.94 3.50
CA CYS A 166 -3.04 -4.91 4.42
C CYS A 166 -1.85 -4.28 5.17
N VAL A 167 -1.94 -4.24 6.50
CA VAL A 167 -0.89 -3.73 7.39
C VAL A 167 -0.26 -4.88 8.16
N SER A 168 1.06 -4.97 8.11
CA SER A 168 1.83 -5.92 8.91
C SER A 168 2.80 -5.17 9.83
N PRO A 169 2.42 -4.89 11.08
CA PRO A 169 3.23 -4.09 11.99
C PRO A 169 4.53 -4.83 12.37
N LYS A 170 5.60 -4.06 12.53
CA LYS A 170 6.95 -4.54 12.86
C LYS A 170 7.36 -3.98 14.22
N MET A 171 7.79 -4.84 15.12
CA MET A 171 8.29 -4.41 16.43
C MET A 171 9.53 -3.53 16.27
N GLY A 172 9.60 -2.47 17.08
CA GLY A 172 10.65 -1.46 17.01
C GLY A 172 10.37 -0.34 16.00
N ALA A 173 9.30 -0.41 15.22
CA ALA A 173 8.83 0.68 14.36
C ALA A 173 7.58 1.35 14.94
N GLU A 174 7.42 2.66 14.70
CA GLU A 174 6.20 3.39 15.04
C GLU A 174 5.13 3.10 14.00
N LEU A 175 4.05 2.43 14.42
CA LEU A 175 2.87 2.24 13.60
C LEU A 175 2.07 3.54 13.53
N ILE A 176 1.75 4.02 12.34
CA ILE A 176 0.90 5.21 12.14
C ILE A 176 -0.40 4.90 11.38
N VAL A 177 -0.47 3.73 10.74
CA VAL A 177 -1.67 3.24 10.06
C VAL A 177 -2.50 2.41 11.03
N PHE A 178 -3.50 3.04 11.63
CA PHE A 178 -4.35 2.44 12.66
C PHE A 178 -5.68 1.88 12.14
N LYS A 179 -5.91 1.95 10.82
CA LYS A 179 -7.12 1.44 10.18
C LYS A 179 -6.83 0.87 8.79
N GLY A 180 -7.66 -0.06 8.35
CA GLY A 180 -7.55 -0.68 7.03
C GLY A 180 -8.46 -1.90 6.88
N ASP A 181 -8.18 -2.73 5.88
CA ASP A 181 -8.98 -3.93 5.62
C ASP A 181 -8.45 -5.13 6.42
N GLU A 182 -7.13 -5.27 6.47
CA GLU A 182 -6.48 -6.42 7.07
C GLU A 182 -5.29 -6.01 7.94
N LEU A 183 -5.28 -6.46 9.19
CA LEU A 183 -4.10 -6.45 10.05
C LEU A 183 -3.51 -7.86 10.11
N LYS A 184 -2.36 -8.05 9.44
CA LYS A 184 -1.67 -9.35 9.32
C LYS A 184 -0.36 -9.34 10.10
N VAL A 185 -0.43 -9.83 11.34
CA VAL A 185 0.66 -9.75 12.31
C VAL A 185 1.56 -10.99 12.20
N VAL A 186 2.83 -10.78 11.84
CA VAL A 186 3.84 -11.85 11.89
C VAL A 186 4.24 -12.12 13.34
N ILE A 187 4.20 -13.39 13.77
CA ILE A 187 4.52 -13.83 15.12
C ILE A 187 5.51 -15.01 15.13
N PRO A 188 6.36 -15.14 16.17
CA PRO A 188 6.51 -14.23 17.30
C PRO A 188 7.47 -13.07 16.98
N GLN A 189 7.18 -11.88 17.49
CA GLN A 189 8.16 -10.79 17.61
C GLN A 189 8.35 -10.45 19.09
N THR A 190 9.59 -10.25 19.55
CA THR A 190 9.87 -9.95 20.97
C THR A 190 9.24 -8.61 21.37
N GLY A 191 8.53 -8.59 22.50
CA GLY A 191 7.86 -7.39 23.02
C GLY A 191 6.55 -7.02 22.33
N GLN A 192 6.03 -7.89 21.47
CA GLN A 192 4.78 -7.67 20.74
C GLN A 192 3.56 -7.80 21.65
N ASP A 193 2.71 -6.77 21.63
CA ASP A 193 1.48 -6.71 22.42
C ASP A 193 0.27 -6.83 21.50
N MET A 194 -0.31 -8.04 21.46
CA MET A 194 -1.43 -8.34 20.57
C MET A 194 -2.73 -7.64 21.00
N GLN A 195 -2.90 -7.32 22.29
CA GLN A 195 -4.12 -6.66 22.79
C GLN A 195 -4.23 -5.24 22.26
N LYS A 196 -3.09 -4.54 22.07
CA LYS A 196 -3.07 -3.22 21.43
C LYS A 196 -3.48 -3.28 19.97
N TYR A 197 -3.10 -4.34 19.26
CA TYR A 197 -3.52 -4.52 17.87
C TYR A 197 -5.01 -4.76 17.73
N GLU A 198 -5.64 -5.52 18.66
CA GLU A 198 -7.10 -5.75 18.65
C GLU A 198 -7.93 -4.47 18.79
N GLN A 199 -7.35 -3.37 19.28
CA GLN A 199 -8.04 -2.08 19.43
C GLN A 199 -8.00 -1.23 18.16
N LEU A 200 -7.27 -1.66 17.13
CA LEU A 200 -7.16 -0.94 15.86
C LEU A 200 -8.39 -1.18 14.98
N ASP A 201 -8.64 -0.28 14.04
CA ASP A 201 -9.84 -0.29 13.20
C ASP A 201 -9.61 -1.07 11.89
N PHE A 202 -9.54 -2.40 11.99
CA PHE A 202 -9.37 -3.30 10.84
C PHE A 202 -10.55 -4.26 10.69
N LYS A 203 -10.92 -4.57 9.44
CA LYS A 203 -12.02 -5.52 9.15
C LYS A 203 -11.63 -6.97 9.46
N HIS A 204 -10.34 -7.29 9.34
CA HIS A 204 -9.80 -8.62 9.56
C HIS A 204 -8.51 -8.61 10.37
N PHE A 205 -8.40 -9.57 11.29
CA PHE A 205 -7.22 -9.79 12.12
C PHE A 205 -6.62 -11.16 11.81
N PHE A 206 -5.38 -11.18 11.37
CA PHE A 206 -4.63 -12.40 11.07
C PHE A 206 -3.33 -12.46 11.85
N VAL A 207 -2.98 -13.66 12.30
CA VAL A 207 -1.61 -14.00 12.70
C VAL A 207 -0.96 -14.84 11.61
N GLN A 208 0.28 -14.51 11.27
CA GLN A 208 1.11 -15.24 10.34
C GLN A 208 2.33 -15.77 11.06
N ALA A 209 2.63 -17.06 10.88
CA ALA A 209 3.85 -17.62 11.44
C ALA A 209 5.06 -16.99 10.77
N MET A 210 6.01 -16.49 11.56
CA MET A 210 7.32 -16.07 11.07
C MET A 210 8.03 -17.27 10.46
N ASP A 211 8.44 -17.12 9.20
CA ASP A 211 9.22 -18.13 8.50
C ASP A 211 10.68 -18.14 8.98
N GLY A 212 11.43 -19.17 8.57
CA GLY A 212 12.83 -19.38 8.91
C GLY A 212 13.08 -20.67 9.68
N PRO A 213 14.22 -20.81 10.39
CA PRO A 213 14.62 -22.07 11.02
C PRO A 213 13.62 -22.62 12.04
N LEU A 214 12.74 -21.78 12.60
CA LEU A 214 11.74 -22.13 13.60
C LEU A 214 10.31 -22.20 13.05
N GLN A 215 10.13 -22.25 11.72
CA GLN A 215 8.82 -22.19 11.07
C GLN A 215 7.79 -23.17 11.68
N ALA A 216 8.16 -24.43 11.88
CA ALA A 216 7.23 -25.45 12.40
C ALA A 216 6.80 -25.18 13.86
N GLU A 217 7.66 -24.54 14.65
CA GLU A 217 7.32 -24.08 16.00
C GLU A 217 6.44 -22.84 15.95
N ASN A 218 6.78 -21.86 15.12
CA ASN A 218 6.03 -20.62 14.96
C ASN A 218 4.62 -20.89 14.43
N LEU A 219 4.46 -21.85 13.52
CA LEU A 219 3.16 -22.29 13.03
C LEU A 219 2.30 -22.89 14.14
N ARG A 220 2.87 -23.77 14.98
CA ARG A 220 2.16 -24.29 16.16
C ARG A 220 1.74 -23.18 17.11
N LYS A 221 2.59 -22.18 17.35
CA LYS A 221 2.27 -20.99 18.16
C LYS A 221 1.12 -20.21 17.56
N ALA A 222 1.14 -19.94 16.25
CA ALA A 222 0.10 -19.20 15.56
C ALA A 222 -1.25 -19.93 15.57
N VAL A 223 -1.25 -21.23 15.28
CA VAL A 223 -2.46 -22.08 15.38
C VAL A 223 -3.03 -22.05 16.80
N ASN A 224 -2.18 -22.23 17.82
CA ASN A 224 -2.63 -22.20 19.21
C ASN A 224 -3.15 -20.82 19.61
N TYR A 225 -2.53 -19.75 19.13
CA TYR A 225 -2.96 -18.38 19.39
C TYR A 225 -4.37 -18.14 18.84
N CYS A 226 -4.65 -18.46 17.57
CA CYS A 226 -6.01 -18.32 17.00
C CYS A 226 -7.05 -19.15 17.77
N LYS A 227 -6.69 -20.37 18.19
CA LYS A 227 -7.62 -21.23 18.96
C LYS A 227 -7.98 -20.65 20.33
N LEU A 228 -7.06 -19.91 20.96
CA LEU A 228 -7.28 -19.24 22.24
C LEU A 228 -7.94 -17.86 22.06
N HIS A 229 -7.72 -17.21 20.93
CA HIS A 229 -8.19 -15.87 20.60
C HIS A 229 -8.94 -15.89 19.25
N PRO A 230 -10.20 -16.37 19.19
CA PRO A 230 -10.91 -16.64 17.93
C PRO A 230 -11.29 -15.39 17.13
N HIS A 231 -11.04 -14.20 17.68
CA HIS A 231 -11.03 -12.96 16.90
C HIS A 231 -9.97 -12.98 15.79
N TRP A 232 -8.85 -13.67 16.02
CA TRP A 232 -7.75 -13.83 15.08
C TRP A 232 -7.94 -15.05 14.19
N LYS A 233 -7.61 -14.88 12.91
CA LYS A 233 -7.54 -15.93 11.90
C LYS A 233 -6.08 -16.29 11.61
N LEU A 234 -5.84 -17.50 11.14
CA LEU A 234 -4.50 -17.89 10.69
C LEU A 234 -4.29 -17.44 9.23
N SER A 235 -3.22 -16.69 8.96
CA SER A 235 -2.69 -16.47 7.61
C SER A 235 -1.52 -17.44 7.38
N LEU A 236 -1.66 -18.30 6.38
CA LEU A 236 -0.57 -19.15 5.91
C LEU A 236 0.13 -18.45 4.75
N GLN A 237 1.42 -18.73 4.58
CA GLN A 237 2.16 -18.38 3.36
C GLN A 237 1.98 -19.52 2.33
N THR A 238 0.79 -19.60 1.74
CA THR A 238 0.39 -20.74 0.90
C THR A 238 1.23 -20.87 -0.37
N HIS A 239 1.73 -19.76 -0.91
CA HIS A 239 2.65 -19.74 -2.06
C HIS A 239 3.90 -20.60 -1.81
N LYS A 240 4.47 -20.58 -0.58
CA LYS A 240 5.59 -21.44 -0.20
C LYS A 240 5.23 -22.93 -0.17
N LEU A 241 3.99 -23.25 0.20
CA LEU A 241 3.48 -24.63 0.20
C LEU A 241 3.22 -25.14 -1.23
N LEU A 242 2.67 -24.26 -2.06
CA LEU A 242 2.33 -24.53 -3.46
C LEU A 242 3.53 -24.46 -4.40
N GLN A 243 4.67 -23.91 -3.94
CA GLN A 243 5.88 -23.69 -4.71
C GLN A 243 5.62 -22.81 -5.95
N ILE A 244 4.85 -21.75 -5.75
CA ILE A 244 4.60 -20.69 -6.73
C ILE A 244 5.24 -19.39 -6.24
N PRO A 245 5.56 -18.46 -7.16
CA PRO A 245 6.00 -17.11 -6.79
C PRO A 245 5.01 -16.38 -5.89
#